data_AF-A0A921NMU3-F1
#
_entry.id   AF-A0A921NMU3-F1
#
_cell.length_a   1.000
_cell.length_b   1.000
_cell.length_c   1.000
_cell.angle_alpha   90.00
_cell.angle_beta   90.00
_cell.angle_gamma   90.00
#
_symmetry.space_group_name_H-M   'P 1'
#
loop_
_entity.id
_entity.type
_entity.pdbx_description
1 polymer ?
#
loop_
_entity_poly.entity_id
_entity_poly.type
_entity_poly.pdbx_seq_one_letter_code
_entity_poly.pdbx_strand_id
1 'polypeptide(L)'
;MSIIESNIVALLRNTSQIYVGESRFTGKQVFLVESKSEGYVYELRGDANTSDHYAALVKEFGAEVSKPDSPLAELNAIEFNTGRQYTPEGQVVEAWVVAIDLTIPEIPFKIVYFNDKSRMISGYVRVRALSEKEVMEAYDRGQYDQG
;
A
#
# COMPACT_ATOMS: atom_id res chain seq x y z
N MET A 1 -13.98 -8.51 -13.21
CA MET A 1 -13.52 -8.53 -11.81
C MET A 1 -14.50 -7.71 -11.00
N SER A 2 -15.19 -8.32 -10.03
CA SER A 2 -16.07 -7.58 -9.13
C SER A 2 -15.18 -6.75 -8.20
N ILE A 3 -15.33 -5.43 -8.27
CA ILE A 3 -14.80 -4.52 -7.27
C ILE A 3 -15.63 -4.81 -6.02
N ILE A 4 -15.08 -5.61 -5.10
CA ILE A 4 -15.62 -5.66 -3.75
C ILE A 4 -15.46 -4.23 -3.25
N GLU A 5 -16.56 -3.52 -3.02
CA GLU A 5 -16.61 -2.28 -2.23
C GLU A 5 -16.07 -2.60 -0.83
N SER A 6 -14.74 -2.69 -0.74
CA SER A 6 -14.05 -3.09 0.46
C SER A 6 -14.00 -1.85 1.34
N ASN A 7 -14.95 -1.76 2.27
CA ASN A 7 -14.91 -0.76 3.33
C ASN A 7 -13.64 -1.00 4.15
N ILE A 8 -12.60 -0.23 3.87
CA ILE A 8 -11.32 -0.29 4.57
C ILE A 8 -11.58 0.03 6.04
N VAL A 9 -11.30 -0.91 6.94
CA VAL A 9 -11.59 -0.76 8.38
C VAL A 9 -10.36 -0.30 9.18
N ALA A 10 -9.16 -0.59 8.67
CA ALA A 10 -7.89 -0.16 9.25
C ALA A 10 -6.76 -0.25 8.21
N LEU A 11 -5.62 0.33 8.53
CA LEU A 11 -4.36 0.11 7.85
C LEU A 11 -3.39 -0.56 8.82
N LEU A 12 -2.66 -1.57 8.35
CA LEU A 12 -1.50 -2.09 9.06
C LEU A 12 -0.32 -1.15 8.80
N ARG A 13 0.33 -0.64 9.86
CA ARG A 13 1.61 0.07 9.79
C ARG A 13 2.56 -0.80 8.99
N ASN A 14 2.98 -0.30 7.85
CA ASN A 14 3.80 -1.01 6.89
C ASN A 14 3.11 -2.20 6.20
N THR A 15 2.00 -2.00 5.46
CA THR A 15 1.98 -2.33 4.01
C THR A 15 0.60 -2.33 3.35
N SER A 16 -0.50 -2.40 4.09
CA SER A 16 -1.71 -2.97 3.47
C SER A 16 -3.03 -2.51 4.08
N GLN A 17 -4.03 -2.31 3.21
CA GLN A 17 -5.41 -2.06 3.60
C GLN A 17 -6.01 -3.31 4.24
N ILE A 18 -6.63 -3.15 5.40
CA ILE A 18 -7.40 -4.20 6.06
C ILE A 18 -8.87 -3.99 5.77
N TYR A 19 -9.53 -5.05 5.29
CA TYR A 19 -10.97 -5.08 5.04
C TYR A 19 -11.57 -6.34 5.64
N VAL A 20 -12.88 -6.32 5.87
CA VAL A 20 -13.62 -7.52 6.29
C VAL A 20 -14.03 -8.29 5.05
N GLY A 21 -13.77 -9.59 5.05
CA GLY A 21 -14.20 -10.50 4.00
C GLY A 21 -14.52 -11.87 4.56
N GLU A 22 -14.70 -12.84 3.67
CA GLU A 22 -15.05 -14.21 4.03
C GLU A 22 -13.83 -15.14 3.88
N SER A 23 -13.58 -15.96 4.90
CA SER A 23 -12.49 -16.93 4.91
C SER A 23 -12.71 -17.98 3.83
N ARG A 24 -11.66 -18.23 3.03
CA ARG A 24 -11.70 -19.24 1.97
C ARG A 24 -11.76 -20.67 2.51
N PHE A 25 -11.38 -20.86 3.76
CA PHE A 25 -11.32 -22.17 4.42
C PHE A 25 -12.56 -22.48 5.26
N THR A 26 -13.20 -21.45 5.82
CA THR A 26 -14.24 -21.65 6.85
C THR A 26 -15.57 -20.97 6.56
N GLY A 27 -15.64 -20.06 5.57
CA GLY A 27 -16.85 -19.28 5.27
C GLY A 27 -17.22 -18.25 6.36
N LYS A 28 -16.34 -18.03 7.35
CA LYS A 28 -16.55 -17.05 8.43
C LYS A 28 -16.01 -15.68 8.04
N GLN A 29 -16.54 -14.62 8.67
CA GLN A 29 -15.94 -13.30 8.54
C GLN A 29 -14.54 -13.29 9.15
N VAL A 30 -13.59 -12.76 8.39
CA VAL A 30 -12.19 -12.59 8.76
C VAL A 30 -11.68 -11.22 8.30
N PHE A 31 -10.59 -10.77 8.92
CA PHE A 31 -9.85 -9.63 8.42
C PHE A 31 -8.91 -10.09 7.30
N LEU A 32 -8.93 -9.38 6.19
CA LEU A 32 -8.11 -9.65 5.02
C LEU A 32 -7.14 -8.50 4.79
N VAL A 33 -5.93 -8.84 4.38
CA VAL A 33 -4.87 -7.86 4.10
C VAL A 33 -4.16 -8.19 2.79
N GLU A 34 -4.08 -7.23 1.87
CA GLU A 34 -3.44 -7.43 0.55
C GLU A 34 -1.96 -7.03 0.57
N SER A 35 -1.06 -7.99 0.32
CA SER A 35 0.37 -7.77 0.10
C SER A 35 0.61 -7.55 -1.39
N LYS A 36 0.75 -6.28 -1.80
CA LYS A 36 1.00 -5.93 -3.21
C LYS A 36 2.34 -6.44 -3.72
N SER A 37 3.38 -6.44 -2.88
CA SER A 37 4.71 -6.97 -3.24
C SER A 37 4.69 -8.47 -3.55
N GLU A 38 3.73 -9.22 -3.02
CA GLU A 38 3.61 -10.66 -3.20
C GLU A 38 2.42 -11.06 -4.08
N GLY A 39 1.56 -10.10 -4.44
CA GLY A 39 0.31 -10.36 -5.16
C GLY A 39 -0.63 -11.30 -4.40
N TYR A 40 -0.57 -11.32 -3.07
CA TYR A 40 -1.28 -12.28 -2.22
C TYR A 40 -2.17 -11.58 -1.18
N VAL A 41 -3.28 -12.23 -0.81
CA VAL A 41 -4.19 -11.78 0.25
C VAL A 41 -4.08 -12.73 1.44
N TYR A 42 -3.75 -12.20 2.60
CA TYR A 42 -3.63 -12.95 3.84
C TYR A 42 -4.87 -12.81 4.72
N GLU A 43 -5.26 -13.92 5.38
CA GLU A 43 -6.24 -13.91 6.46
C GLU A 43 -5.53 -13.57 7.78
N LEU A 44 -5.88 -12.42 8.37
CA LEU A 44 -5.34 -12.00 9.66
C LEU A 44 -6.04 -12.71 10.81
N ARG A 45 -5.29 -12.93 11.90
CA ARG A 45 -5.87 -13.36 13.19
C ARG A 45 -6.71 -12.22 13.77
N GLY A 46 -7.80 -12.58 14.45
CA GLY A 46 -8.73 -11.63 15.05
C GLY A 46 -10.19 -12.06 14.86
N ASP A 47 -11.10 -11.47 15.63
CA ASP A 47 -12.53 -11.70 15.51
C ASP A 47 -13.19 -10.61 14.67
N ALA A 48 -13.45 -10.90 13.39
CA ALA A 48 -14.13 -9.97 12.49
C ALA A 48 -15.66 -10.03 12.59
N ASN A 49 -16.24 -10.81 13.51
CA ASN A 49 -17.69 -10.85 13.72
C ASN A 49 -18.17 -9.76 14.70
N THR A 50 -17.27 -8.96 15.24
CA THR A 50 -17.59 -7.86 16.16
C THR A 50 -18.11 -6.64 15.40
N SER A 51 -19.03 -5.88 15.98
CA SER A 51 -19.50 -4.62 15.37
C SER A 51 -18.42 -3.52 15.33
N ASP A 52 -17.41 -3.56 16.21
CA ASP A 52 -16.28 -2.62 16.22
C ASP A 52 -14.99 -3.30 15.74
N HIS A 53 -14.87 -3.40 14.42
CA HIS A 53 -13.73 -4.01 13.74
C HIS A 53 -12.39 -3.37 14.11
N TYR A 54 -12.35 -2.04 14.30
CA TYR A 54 -11.11 -1.34 14.62
C TYR A 54 -10.64 -1.69 16.03
N ALA A 55 -11.53 -1.72 17.02
CA ALA A 55 -11.18 -2.15 18.38
C ALA A 55 -10.70 -3.61 18.42
N ALA A 56 -11.32 -4.50 17.64
CA ALA A 56 -10.88 -5.89 17.51
C ALA A 56 -9.45 -6.00 16.94
N LEU A 57 -9.14 -5.20 15.90
CA LEU A 57 -7.80 -5.14 15.32
C LEU A 57 -6.76 -4.53 16.27
N VAL A 58 -7.11 -3.45 16.99
CA VAL A 58 -6.21 -2.85 18.00
C VAL A 58 -5.92 -3.82 19.14
N LYS A 59 -6.90 -4.64 19.54
CA LYS A 59 -6.69 -5.66 20.57
C LYS A 59 -5.66 -6.71 20.16
N GLU A 60 -5.62 -7.07 18.88
CA GLU A 60 -4.71 -8.09 18.34
C GLU A 60 -3.34 -7.51 17.96
N PHE A 61 -3.32 -6.37 17.25
CA PHE A 61 -2.13 -5.81 16.60
C PHE A 61 -1.61 -4.52 17.26
N GLY A 62 -2.34 -3.95 18.22
CA GLY A 62 -1.89 -2.81 19.01
C GLY A 62 -1.54 -1.59 18.17
N ALA A 63 -0.32 -1.08 18.35
CA ALA A 63 0.17 0.12 17.66
C ALA A 63 0.44 -0.11 16.17
N GLU A 64 0.45 -1.37 15.70
CA GLU A 64 0.67 -1.70 14.29
C GLU A 64 -0.56 -1.46 13.43
N VAL A 65 -1.71 -1.04 13.99
CA VAL A 65 -2.89 -0.67 13.21
C VAL A 65 -3.26 0.79 13.43
N SER A 66 -3.67 1.46 12.35
CA SER A 66 -4.14 2.84 12.36
C SER A 66 -5.46 2.98 11.62
N LYS A 67 -6.32 3.90 12.05
CA LYS A 67 -7.52 4.24 11.28
C LYS A 67 -7.14 4.83 9.91
N PRO A 68 -7.92 4.59 8.84
CA PRO A 68 -7.59 5.12 7.51
C PRO A 68 -7.53 6.65 7.43
N ASP A 69 -8.27 7.36 8.28
CA ASP A 69 -8.31 8.82 8.38
C ASP A 69 -7.31 9.40 9.41
N SER A 70 -6.49 8.54 10.04
CA SER A 70 -5.51 8.98 11.02
C SER A 70 -4.34 9.70 10.35
N PRO A 71 -3.78 10.77 10.94
CA PRO A 71 -2.51 11.33 10.47
C PRO A 71 -1.33 10.35 10.58
N LEU A 72 -1.50 9.23 11.29
CA LEU A 72 -0.52 8.14 11.40
C LEU A 72 -0.74 7.03 10.35
N ALA A 73 -1.80 7.11 9.56
CA ALA A 73 -2.09 6.16 8.49
C ALA A 73 -1.26 6.54 7.25
N GLU A 74 -0.08 5.92 7.11
CA GLU A 74 0.75 6.10 5.92
C GLU A 74 0.47 4.98 4.90
N LEU A 75 -0.01 5.37 3.71
CA LEU A 75 -0.06 4.47 2.56
C LEU A 75 1.35 4.05 2.17
N ASN A 76 1.52 2.75 1.91
CA ASN A 76 2.77 2.18 1.44
C ASN A 76 2.69 1.68 -0.01
N ALA A 77 1.54 1.84 -0.67
CA ALA A 77 1.38 1.64 -2.11
C ALA A 77 0.43 2.68 -2.70
N ILE A 78 0.72 3.11 -3.93
CA ILE A 78 -0.12 3.99 -4.76
C ILE A 78 -0.14 3.45 -6.20
N GLU A 79 -1.27 3.60 -6.87
CA GLU A 79 -1.39 3.45 -8.32
C GLU A 79 -1.96 4.76 -8.86
N PHE A 80 -1.36 5.31 -9.91
CA PHE A 80 -1.80 6.56 -10.49
C PHE A 80 -1.57 6.58 -12.01
N ASN A 81 -2.34 7.42 -12.69
CA ASN A 81 -2.21 7.67 -14.11
C ASN A 81 -1.74 9.10 -14.34
N THR A 82 -0.57 9.27 -14.95
CA THR A 82 0.04 10.61 -15.12
C THR A 82 -0.60 11.40 -16.28
N GLY A 83 -1.46 10.77 -17.08
CA GLY A 83 -2.05 11.34 -18.29
C GLY A 83 -1.09 11.46 -19.47
N ARG A 84 0.19 11.10 -19.31
CA ARG A 84 1.17 11.12 -20.40
C ARG A 84 0.82 10.07 -21.45
N GLN A 85 0.90 10.46 -22.72
CA GLN A 85 0.41 9.69 -23.87
C GLN A 85 1.43 8.63 -24.33
N TYR A 86 1.69 7.63 -23.48
CA TYR A 86 2.49 6.45 -23.86
C TYR A 86 1.63 5.25 -24.29
N THR A 87 0.38 5.15 -23.81
CA THR A 87 -0.68 4.26 -24.31
C THR A 87 -1.98 5.06 -24.47
N PRO A 88 -3.03 4.50 -25.13
CA PRO A 88 -4.33 5.17 -25.25
C PRO A 88 -4.98 5.53 -23.91
N GLU A 89 -4.71 4.75 -22.87
CA GLU A 89 -5.22 4.95 -21.51
C GLU A 89 -4.36 5.93 -20.70
N GLY A 90 -3.18 6.32 -21.19
CA GLY A 90 -2.19 7.12 -20.47
C GLY A 90 -1.09 6.28 -19.82
N GLN A 91 -0.24 6.93 -19.01
CA GLN A 91 0.85 6.26 -18.32
C GLN A 91 0.38 5.79 -16.95
N VAL A 92 0.30 4.48 -16.74
CA VAL A 92 -0.07 3.89 -15.45
C VAL A 92 1.19 3.48 -14.71
N VAL A 93 1.34 4.01 -13.50
CA VAL A 93 2.47 3.70 -12.61
C VAL A 93 1.92 3.15 -11.30
N GLU A 94 2.43 1.98 -10.91
CA GLU A 94 2.30 1.47 -9.55
C GLU A 94 3.58 1.78 -8.78
N ALA A 95 3.46 2.13 -7.51
CA ALA A 95 4.61 2.36 -6.65
C ALA A 95 4.32 1.89 -5.22
N TRP A 96 5.30 1.25 -4.57
CA TRP A 96 5.18 0.84 -3.18
C TRP A 96 6.51 0.92 -2.42
N VAL A 97 6.42 1.21 -1.13
CA VAL A 97 7.56 1.27 -0.20
C VAL A 97 8.08 -0.14 0.02
N VAL A 98 9.36 -0.36 -0.24
CA VAL A 98 10.06 -1.63 0.00
C VAL A 98 10.98 -1.58 1.21
N ALA A 99 11.43 -0.38 1.60
CA ALA A 99 12.21 -0.15 2.81
C ALA A 99 12.08 1.31 3.28
N ILE A 100 12.38 1.54 4.55
CA ILE A 100 12.52 2.88 5.12
C ILE A 100 13.98 3.02 5.58
N ASP A 101 14.67 3.99 5.00
CA ASP A 101 16.00 4.38 5.41
C ASP A 101 15.91 5.38 6.57
N LEU A 102 16.35 4.94 7.74
CA LEU A 102 16.37 5.66 9.01
C LEU A 102 17.77 6.20 9.37
N THR A 103 18.70 6.29 8.40
CA THR A 103 20.06 6.78 8.67
C THR A 103 20.06 8.20 9.24
N ILE A 104 19.05 9.01 8.92
CA ILE A 104 18.75 10.28 9.59
C ILE A 104 17.33 10.17 10.17
N PRO A 105 17.18 9.84 11.47
CA PRO A 105 15.88 9.56 12.09
C PRO A 105 14.88 10.71 12.00
N GLU A 106 15.35 11.96 12.03
CA GLU A 106 14.51 13.17 11.94
C GLU A 106 13.96 13.40 10.53
N ILE A 107 14.56 12.75 9.52
CA ILE A 107 14.16 12.89 8.13
C ILE A 107 14.30 11.52 7.45
N PRO A 108 13.35 10.60 7.70
CA PRO A 108 13.38 9.29 7.06
C PRO A 108 13.22 9.43 5.55
N PHE A 109 13.79 8.48 4.83
CA PHE A 109 13.54 8.31 3.39
C PHE A 109 12.84 6.99 3.16
N LYS A 110 11.89 6.98 2.22
CA LYS A 110 11.24 5.77 1.74
C LYS A 110 11.96 5.31 0.48
N ILE A 111 12.41 4.07 0.48
CA ILE A 111 12.83 3.38 -0.73
C ILE A 111 11.57 2.79 -1.34
N VAL A 112 11.22 3.27 -2.53
CA VAL A 112 9.99 2.94 -3.23
C VAL A 112 10.34 2.24 -4.52
N TYR A 113 9.82 1.03 -4.70
CA TYR A 113 9.82 0.40 -6.01
C TYR A 113 8.68 1.00 -6.84
N PHE A 114 8.95 1.31 -8.10
CA PHE A 114 7.92 1.68 -9.06
C PHE A 114 7.90 0.70 -10.24
N ASN A 115 6.72 0.54 -10.82
CA ASN A 115 6.45 -0.20 -12.03
C ASN A 115 5.62 0.67 -12.98
N ASP A 116 6.28 1.25 -13.97
CA ASP A 116 5.64 1.93 -15.09
C ASP A 116 5.17 0.87 -16.09
N LYS A 117 3.91 0.45 -15.92
CA LYS A 117 3.27 -0.58 -16.76
C LYS A 117 3.21 -0.16 -18.23
N SER A 118 3.06 1.14 -18.48
CA SER A 118 2.89 1.69 -19.82
C SER A 118 4.20 1.70 -20.61
N ARG A 119 5.34 1.93 -19.94
CA ARG A 119 6.65 1.95 -20.60
C ARG A 119 7.50 0.69 -20.36
N MET A 120 7.02 -0.24 -19.54
CA MET A 120 7.76 -1.43 -19.09
C MET A 120 9.08 -1.05 -18.43
N ILE A 121 9.07 -0.01 -17.61
CA ILE A 121 10.23 0.46 -16.84
C ILE A 121 9.92 0.27 -15.37
N SER A 122 10.81 -0.38 -14.65
CA SER A 122 10.76 -0.48 -13.21
C SER A 122 12.08 -0.08 -12.59
N GLY A 123 12.03 0.25 -11.30
CA GLY A 123 13.21 0.64 -10.56
C GLY A 123 12.88 1.09 -9.15
N TYR A 124 13.92 1.53 -8.45
CA TYR A 124 13.82 1.99 -7.08
C TYR A 124 14.10 3.49 -6.99
N VAL A 125 13.19 4.26 -6.40
CA VAL A 125 13.37 5.68 -6.11
C VAL A 125 13.44 5.91 -4.60
N ARG A 126 14.16 6.96 -4.20
CA ARG A 126 14.26 7.40 -2.81
C ARG A 126 13.48 8.70 -2.64
N VAL A 127 12.39 8.65 -1.86
CA VAL A 127 11.45 9.76 -1.69
C VAL A 127 11.20 10.07 -0.20
N ARG A 128 10.68 11.27 0.11
CA ARG A 128 10.31 11.68 1.48
C ARG A 128 8.91 11.19 1.82
N ALA A 129 8.00 11.24 0.86
CA ALA A 129 6.64 10.77 0.97
C ALA A 129 6.26 9.90 -0.23
N LEU A 130 5.47 8.86 0.01
CA LEU A 130 4.87 8.10 -1.08
C LEU A 130 3.73 8.92 -1.68
N SER A 131 4.03 9.63 -2.77
CA SER A 131 3.07 10.42 -3.53
C SER A 131 3.39 10.37 -5.02
N GLU A 132 2.39 10.55 -5.86
CA GLU A 132 2.57 10.64 -7.32
C GLU A 132 3.66 11.67 -7.67
N LYS A 133 3.58 12.87 -7.07
CA LYS A 133 4.54 13.95 -7.32
C LYS A 133 5.97 13.53 -7.03
N GLU A 134 6.25 13.01 -5.83
CA GLU A 134 7.63 12.69 -5.45
C GLU A 134 8.20 11.50 -6.23
N VAL A 135 7.37 10.47 -6.48
CA VAL A 135 7.77 9.32 -7.31
C VAL A 135 8.09 9.77 -8.72
N MET A 136 7.24 10.60 -9.33
CA MET A 136 7.46 11.09 -10.69
C MET A 136 8.63 12.07 -10.79
N GLU A 137 8.85 12.93 -9.79
CA GLU A 137 10.03 13.81 -9.76
C GLU A 137 11.34 13.01 -9.73
N ALA A 138 11.41 11.93 -8.95
CA ALA A 138 12.58 11.05 -8.89
C ALA A 138 12.75 10.26 -10.20
N TYR A 139 11.64 9.70 -10.72
CA TYR A 139 11.59 9.01 -12.00
C TYR A 139 12.09 9.89 -13.16
N ASP A 140 11.56 11.11 -13.28
CA ASP A 140 11.86 12.03 -14.39
C ASP A 140 13.31 12.53 -14.37
N ARG A 141 13.90 12.63 -13.17
CA ARG A 141 15.31 12.98 -12.99
C ARG A 141 16.26 11.81 -13.28
N GLY A 142 15.74 10.62 -13.60
CA GLY A 142 16.57 9.42 -13.76
C GLY A 142 17.22 8.96 -12.46
N GLN A 143 16.68 9.37 -11.30
CA GLN A 143 17.22 9.05 -9.97
C GLN A 143 16.66 7.71 -9.49
N TYR A 144 16.81 6.67 -10.31
CA TYR A 144 16.36 5.34 -9.96
C TYR A 144 17.37 4.27 -10.36
N ASP A 145 17.52 3.28 -9.48
CA ASP A 145 18.32 2.10 -9.75
C ASP A 145 17.44 1.04 -10.44
N GLN A 146 17.96 0.47 -11.52
CA GLN A 146 17.39 -0.75 -12.10
C GLN A 146 17.95 -1.93 -11.30
N GLY A 147 17.07 -2.65 -10.61
CA GLY A 147 17.42 -3.83 -9.81
C GLY A 147 18.02 -4.95 -10.64
#